data_AF-A0A925UQY6-F1
#
_entry.id   AF-A0A925UQY6-F1
#
_cell.length_a   1.000
_cell.length_b   1.000
_cell.length_c   1.000
_cell.angle_alpha   90.00
_cell.angle_beta   90.00
_cell.angle_gamma   90.00
#
_symmetry.space_group_name_H-M   'P 1'
#
loop_
_entity.id
_entity.type
_entity.pdbx_description
1 polymer ?
#
loop_
_entity_poly.entity_id
_entity_poly.type
_entity_poly.pdbx_seq_one_letter_code
_entity_poly.pdbx_strand_id
1 'polypeptide(L)'
;MYKLFAIFIGGIISIMLFCNGELSLRLGNYNAVVLIHIIGILVVGCVLIIKKQKLSFNKSIPMYLYTGGAIGVIMIIFNNLCMNSLGVSLTLSIGLLGQSLAASIIDHFGLLGMEIHKLKKRKIIGFSFVLLGIVIMTIY
;
A
#
# COMPACT_ATOMS: atom_id res chain seq x y z
N MET A 1 11.51 15.45 -11.54
CA MET A 1 12.14 14.12 -11.45
C MET A 1 11.35 13.16 -10.56
N TYR A 2 11.11 13.47 -9.28
CA TYR A 2 10.38 12.58 -8.36
C TYR A 2 8.93 12.23 -8.76
N LYS A 3 8.22 13.14 -9.42
CA LYS A 3 6.86 12.88 -9.95
C LYS A 3 6.85 11.75 -10.99
N LEU A 4 7.92 11.60 -11.78
CA LEU A 4 8.04 10.53 -12.76
C LEU A 4 8.25 9.17 -12.08
N PHE A 5 9.06 9.13 -11.01
CA PHE A 5 9.21 7.93 -10.19
C PHE A 5 7.90 7.50 -9.53
N ALA A 6 7.03 8.44 -9.14
CA ALA A 6 5.71 8.12 -8.61
C ALA A 6 4.83 7.36 -9.62
N ILE A 7 4.96 7.65 -10.92
CA ILE A 7 4.24 6.91 -11.97
C ILE A 7 4.75 5.48 -12.07
N PHE A 8 6.08 5.28 -12.02
CA PHE A 8 6.68 3.94 -12.05
C PHE A 8 6.28 3.09 -10.84
N ILE A 9 6.12 3.70 -9.66
CA ILE A 9 5.61 3.01 -8.47
C ILE A 9 4.24 2.39 -8.76
N GLY A 10 3.34 3.10 -9.45
CA GLY A 10 2.02 2.57 -9.81
C GLY A 10 2.09 1.28 -10.62
N GLY A 11 2.94 1.23 -11.65
CA GLY A 11 3.14 0.01 -12.45
C GLY A 11 3.68 -1.16 -11.63
N ILE A 12 4.64 -0.90 -10.74
CA ILE A 12 5.20 -1.92 -9.84
C ILE A 12 4.14 -2.44 -8.87
N ILE A 13 3.31 -1.56 -8.30
CA ILE A 13 2.21 -1.94 -7.41
C ILE A 13 1.21 -2.83 -8.16
N SER A 14 0.90 -2.54 -9.42
CA SER A 14 -0.01 -3.39 -10.22
C SER A 14 0.53 -4.80 -10.39
N ILE A 15 1.82 -4.95 -10.73
CA ILE A 15 2.45 -6.26 -10.88
C ILE A 15 2.49 -7.00 -9.54
N MET A 16 2.87 -6.31 -8.46
CA MET A 16 2.88 -6.87 -7.11
C MET A 16 1.49 -7.36 -6.72
N LEU A 17 0.45 -6.56 -6.94
CA LEU A 17 -0.92 -6.92 -6.59
C LEU A 17 -1.39 -8.15 -7.36
N PHE A 18 -1.09 -8.22 -8.67
CA PHE A 18 -1.38 -9.41 -9.48
C PHE A 18 -0.68 -10.67 -8.93
N CYS A 19 0.65 -10.62 -8.74
CA CYS A 19 1.41 -11.76 -8.25
C CYS A 19 0.93 -12.23 -6.87
N ASN A 20 0.65 -11.29 -5.95
CA ASN A 20 0.21 -11.62 -4.60
C ASN A 20 -1.18 -12.26 -4.59
N GLY A 21 -2.12 -11.72 -5.36
CA GLY A 21 -3.47 -12.27 -5.48
C GLY A 21 -3.48 -13.65 -6.14
N GLU A 22 -2.75 -13.82 -7.24
CA GLU A 22 -2.62 -15.10 -7.94
C GLU A 22 -2.00 -16.19 -7.05
N LEU A 23 -0.96 -15.85 -6.29
CA LEU A 23 -0.37 -16.76 -5.31
C LEU A 23 -1.37 -17.13 -4.20
N SER A 24 -2.16 -16.15 -3.75
CA SER A 24 -3.23 -16.36 -2.77
C SER A 24 -4.34 -17.27 -3.28
N LEU A 25 -4.69 -17.25 -4.57
CA LEU A 25 -5.68 -18.17 -5.15
C LEU A 25 -5.19 -19.61 -5.12
N ARG A 26 -3.88 -19.82 -5.34
CA ARG A 26 -3.28 -21.15 -5.47
C ARG A 26 -2.95 -21.81 -4.12
N LEU A 27 -2.51 -21.02 -3.15
CA LEU A 27 -1.98 -21.53 -1.87
C LEU A 27 -2.84 -21.18 -0.65
N GLY A 28 -3.88 -20.37 -0.84
CA GLY A 28 -4.62 -19.74 0.23
C GLY A 28 -3.92 -18.48 0.77
N ASN A 29 -4.71 -17.54 1.28
CA ASN A 29 -4.25 -16.19 1.59
C ASN A 29 -3.12 -16.18 2.65
N TYR A 30 -3.28 -16.93 3.75
CA TYR A 30 -2.29 -16.95 4.83
C TYR A 30 -0.94 -17.53 4.38
N ASN A 31 -0.94 -18.65 3.64
CA ASN A 31 0.28 -19.27 3.14
C ASN A 31 0.99 -18.36 2.13
N ALA A 32 0.24 -17.76 1.20
CA ALA A 32 0.78 -16.84 0.22
C ALA A 32 1.44 -15.63 0.90
N VAL A 33 0.77 -15.01 1.87
CA VAL A 33 1.30 -13.86 2.62
C VAL A 33 2.61 -14.20 3.33
N VAL A 34 2.69 -15.36 4.00
CA VAL A 34 3.93 -15.82 4.65
C VAL A 34 5.05 -15.96 3.62
N LEU A 35 4.80 -16.64 2.50
CA LEU A 35 5.81 -16.87 1.46
C LEU A 35 6.32 -15.57 0.83
N ILE A 36 5.43 -14.62 0.51
CA ILE A 36 5.81 -13.32 -0.06
C ILE A 36 6.71 -12.55 0.92
N HIS A 37 6.43 -12.60 2.23
CA HIS A 37 7.27 -11.95 3.23
C HIS A 37 8.62 -12.66 3.39
N ILE A 38 8.68 -13.99 3.33
CA ILE A 38 9.95 -14.73 3.34
C ILE A 38 10.81 -14.31 2.15
N ILE A 39 10.25 -14.25 0.94
CA ILE A 39 10.96 -13.80 -0.25
C ILE A 39 11.43 -12.35 -0.09
N GLY A 40 10.58 -11.46 0.42
CA GLY A 40 10.93 -10.07 0.70
C GLY A 40 12.10 -9.94 1.70
N ILE A 41 12.08 -10.71 2.78
CA ILE A 41 13.15 -10.76 3.78
C ILE A 41 14.46 -11.25 3.15
N LEU A 42 14.41 -12.31 2.32
CA LEU A 42 15.58 -12.82 1.62
C LEU A 42 16.21 -11.77 0.69
N VAL A 43 15.38 -11.09 -0.11
CA VAL A 43 15.84 -10.05 -1.04
C VAL A 43 16.49 -8.89 -0.28
N VAL A 44 15.83 -8.36 0.76
CA VAL A 44 16.38 -7.26 1.57
C VAL A 44 17.62 -7.71 2.34
N GLY A 45 17.66 -8.94 2.83
CA GLY A 45 18.82 -9.54 3.50
C GLY A 45 20.05 -9.59 2.59
N CYS A 46 19.90 -10.02 1.34
CA CYS A 46 20.97 -9.99 0.34
C CYS A 46 21.49 -8.57 0.11
N VAL A 47 20.60 -7.58 0.02
CA VAL A 47 20.99 -6.16 -0.14
C VAL A 47 21.80 -5.68 1.06
N LEU A 48 21.42 -6.03 2.28
CA LEU A 48 22.17 -5.66 3.50
C LEU A 48 23.58 -6.26 3.48
N ILE A 49 23.72 -7.53 3.07
CA ILE A 49 25.02 -8.20 2.96
C ILE A 49 25.90 -7.50 1.94
N ILE A 50 25.38 -7.24 0.73
CA ILE A 50 26.12 -6.54 -0.35
C ILE A 50 26.56 -5.15 0.09
N LYS A 51 25.67 -4.40 0.76
CA LYS A 51 25.98 -3.06 1.29
C LYS A 51 26.78 -3.07 2.59
N LYS A 52 27.09 -4.24 3.15
CA LYS A 52 27.76 -4.42 4.46
C LYS A 52 27.04 -3.67 5.60
N GLN A 53 25.72 -3.55 5.51
CA GLN A 53 24.88 -2.90 6.51
C GLN A 53 24.40 -3.95 7.53
N LYS A 54 24.48 -3.62 8.82
CA LYS A 54 23.94 -4.46 9.89
C LYS A 54 22.49 -4.13 10.14
N LEU A 55 21.67 -5.16 10.36
CA LEU A 55 20.33 -4.96 10.90
C LEU A 55 20.45 -4.32 12.29
N SER A 56 19.81 -3.17 12.47
CA SER A 56 19.82 -2.45 13.73
C SER A 56 18.40 -2.26 14.25
N PHE A 57 18.22 -2.53 15.54
CA PHE A 57 17.01 -2.20 16.26
C PHE A 57 17.32 -1.05 17.20
N ASN A 58 16.72 0.11 16.94
CA ASN A 58 17.00 1.30 17.72
C ASN A 58 15.90 1.51 18.75
N LYS A 59 16.24 1.30 20.02
CA LYS A 59 15.32 1.49 21.15
C LYS A 59 14.86 2.94 21.34
N SER A 60 15.54 3.92 20.73
CA SER A 60 15.10 5.32 20.77
C SER A 60 13.96 5.63 19.79
N ILE A 61 13.65 4.71 18.87
CA ILE A 61 12.54 4.87 17.93
C ILE A 61 11.25 4.39 18.62
N PRO A 62 10.15 5.19 18.59
CA PRO A 62 8.88 4.79 19.17
C PRO A 62 8.40 3.42 18.69
N MET A 63 8.05 2.53 19.64
CA MET A 63 7.74 1.13 19.34
C MET A 63 6.57 0.97 18.34
N TYR A 64 5.60 1.88 18.37
CA TYR A 64 4.46 1.84 17.45
C TYR A 64 4.86 1.99 15.97
N LEU A 65 6.03 2.57 15.64
CA LEU A 65 6.48 2.66 14.25
C LEU A 65 6.88 1.29 13.68
N TYR A 66 7.30 0.36 14.55
CA TYR A 66 7.62 -1.01 14.15
C TYR A 66 6.36 -1.84 13.85
N THR A 67 5.17 -1.40 14.28
CA THR A 67 3.91 -2.10 13.95
C THR A 67 3.51 -1.93 12.48
N GLY A 68 4.21 -1.08 11.72
CA GLY A 68 4.00 -0.92 10.28
C GLY A 68 4.09 -2.24 9.51
N GLY A 69 4.94 -3.18 9.95
CA GLY A 69 5.00 -4.52 9.37
C GLY A 69 3.71 -5.32 9.55
N ALA A 70 3.12 -5.28 10.75
CA ALA A 70 1.84 -5.95 11.03
C ALA A 70 0.68 -5.31 10.24
N ILE A 71 0.65 -3.97 10.15
CA ILE A 71 -0.31 -3.25 9.32
C ILE A 71 -0.15 -3.62 7.84
N GLY A 72 1.09 -3.79 7.37
CA GLY A 72 1.40 -4.24 6.00
C GLY A 72 0.90 -5.65 5.71
N VAL A 73 1.04 -6.58 6.65
CA VAL A 73 0.47 -7.94 6.52
C VAL A 73 -1.05 -7.88 6.37
N ILE A 74 -1.74 -7.12 7.23
CA ILE A 74 -3.19 -6.92 7.16
C ILE A 74 -3.58 -6.33 5.81
N MET A 75 -2.86 -5.30 5.36
CA MET A 75 -3.08 -4.66 4.07
C MET A 75 -2.96 -5.67 2.91
N ILE A 76 -1.95 -6.53 2.90
CA ILE A 76 -1.77 -7.53 1.84
C ILE A 76 -2.92 -8.55 1.85
N ILE A 77 -3.38 -8.99 3.03
CA ILE A 77 -4.53 -9.91 3.14
C ILE A 77 -5.77 -9.29 2.47
N PHE A 78 -6.12 -8.04 2.81
CA PHE A 78 -7.24 -7.34 2.20
C PHE A 78 -7.05 -7.12 0.70
N ASN A 79 -5.85 -6.73 0.28
CA ASN A 79 -5.52 -6.56 -1.14
C ASN A 79 -5.70 -7.85 -1.93
N ASN A 80 -5.30 -9.00 -1.39
CA ASN A 80 -5.49 -10.29 -2.04
C ASN A 80 -6.99 -10.63 -2.17
N LEU A 81 -7.78 -10.42 -1.11
CA LEU A 81 -9.23 -10.65 -1.16
C LEU A 81 -9.92 -9.76 -2.19
N CYS A 82 -9.56 -8.46 -2.22
CA CYS A 82 -10.08 -7.51 -3.19
C CYS A 82 -9.64 -7.85 -4.61
N MET A 83 -8.35 -8.14 -4.83
CA MET A 83 -7.83 -8.50 -6.15
C MET A 83 -8.54 -9.74 -6.70
N ASN A 84 -8.74 -10.76 -5.87
CA ASN A 84 -9.40 -12.00 -6.29
C ASN A 84 -10.89 -11.80 -6.64
N SER A 85 -11.54 -10.78 -6.07
CA SER A 85 -12.97 -10.51 -6.27
C SER A 85 -13.26 -9.43 -7.32
N LEU A 86 -12.38 -8.43 -7.41
CA LEU A 86 -12.59 -7.18 -8.18
C LEU A 86 -11.60 -7.06 -9.35
N GLY A 87 -10.57 -7.90 -9.40
CA GLY A 87 -9.43 -7.73 -10.31
C GLY A 87 -8.47 -6.62 -9.89
N VAL A 88 -7.36 -6.51 -10.61
CA VAL A 88 -6.26 -5.58 -10.29
C VAL A 88 -6.68 -4.12 -10.42
N SER A 89 -7.31 -3.76 -11.55
CA SER A 89 -7.63 -2.36 -11.89
C SER A 89 -8.58 -1.71 -10.87
N LEU A 90 -9.69 -2.39 -10.54
CA LEU A 90 -10.68 -1.87 -9.63
C LEU A 90 -10.17 -1.85 -8.18
N THR A 91 -9.42 -2.88 -7.76
CA THR A 91 -8.78 -2.92 -6.43
C THR A 91 -7.84 -1.74 -6.22
N LEU A 92 -7.00 -1.42 -7.21
CA LEU A 92 -6.09 -0.28 -7.12
C LEU A 92 -6.84 1.05 -7.10
N SER A 93 -7.88 1.19 -7.92
CA SER A 93 -8.60 2.44 -8.05
C SER A 93 -9.38 2.78 -6.77
N ILE A 94 -10.11 1.81 -6.22
CA ILE A 94 -10.80 1.94 -4.92
C ILE A 94 -9.80 2.11 -3.79
N GLY A 95 -8.74 1.29 -3.79
CA GLY A 95 -7.68 1.33 -2.79
C GLY A 95 -6.99 2.70 -2.71
N LEU A 96 -6.63 3.27 -3.87
CA LEU A 96 -6.02 4.59 -3.96
C LEU A 96 -6.95 5.69 -3.45
N LEU A 97 -8.26 5.62 -3.75
CA LEU A 97 -9.24 6.56 -3.21
C LEU A 97 -9.30 6.47 -1.68
N GLY A 98 -9.41 5.25 -1.14
CA GLY A 98 -9.43 5.01 0.31
C GLY A 98 -8.16 5.51 1.01
N GLN A 99 -6.99 5.20 0.45
CA GLN A 99 -5.69 5.69 0.94
C GLN A 99 -5.61 7.22 0.90
N SER A 100 -6.08 7.84 -0.19
CA SER A 100 -6.02 9.29 -0.35
C SER A 100 -6.98 10.03 0.60
N LEU A 101 -8.15 9.47 0.86
CA LEU A 101 -9.10 9.97 1.86
C LEU A 101 -8.53 9.84 3.27
N ALA A 102 -8.01 8.65 3.62
CA ALA A 102 -7.37 8.41 4.91
C ALA A 102 -6.19 9.35 5.15
N ALA A 103 -5.29 9.49 4.17
CA ALA A 103 -4.18 10.44 4.23
C ALA A 103 -4.68 11.87 4.46
N SER A 104 -5.74 12.29 3.76
CA SER A 104 -6.29 13.63 3.95
C SER A 104 -6.92 13.86 5.32
N ILE A 105 -7.45 12.81 5.98
CA ILE A 105 -7.95 12.87 7.36
C ILE A 105 -6.77 13.01 8.33
N ILE A 106 -5.75 12.17 8.16
CA ILE A 106 -4.54 12.19 8.99
C ILE A 106 -3.86 13.57 8.91
N ASP A 107 -3.69 14.10 7.70
CA ASP A 107 -3.17 15.45 7.43
C ASP A 107 -4.02 16.55 8.08
N HIS A 108 -5.35 16.44 7.99
CA HIS A 108 -6.26 17.48 8.46
C HIS A 108 -6.26 17.63 9.98
N PHE A 109 -6.13 16.50 10.69
CA PHE A 109 -6.12 16.44 12.15
C PHE A 109 -4.70 16.41 12.74
N GLY A 110 -3.65 16.36 11.91
CA GLY A 110 -2.27 16.22 12.38
C GLY A 110 -2.02 14.91 13.13
N LEU A 111 -2.75 13.85 12.77
CA LEU A 111 -2.61 12.54 13.43
C LEU A 111 -1.19 12.01 13.21
N LEU A 112 -0.70 11.20 14.15
CA LEU A 112 0.65 10.61 14.12
C LEU A 112 1.79 11.65 14.22
N GLY A 113 1.50 12.87 14.69
CA GLY A 113 2.50 13.93 14.84
C GLY A 113 2.87 14.62 13.52
N MET A 114 2.06 14.46 12.48
CA MET A 114 2.27 15.13 11.20
C MET A 114 1.87 16.60 11.23
N GLU A 115 2.48 17.40 10.35
CA GLU A 115 2.10 18.80 10.15
C GLU A 115 0.63 18.91 9.71
N ILE A 116 -0.11 19.80 10.37
CA ILE A 116 -1.54 19.99 10.09
C ILE A 116 -1.71 20.67 8.73
N HIS A 117 -2.21 19.91 7.76
CA HIS A 117 -2.56 20.39 6.43
C HIS A 117 -4.08 20.39 6.27
N LYS A 118 -4.70 21.56 6.45
CA LYS A 118 -6.16 21.69 6.37
C LYS A 118 -6.71 21.26 5.02
N LEU A 119 -7.77 20.46 5.04
CA LEU A 119 -8.44 19.95 3.86
C LEU A 119 -9.06 21.10 3.05
N LYS A 120 -8.53 21.35 1.86
CA LYS A 120 -9.03 22.39 0.95
C LYS A 120 -10.26 21.88 0.21
N LYS A 121 -11.29 22.73 0.04
CA LYS A 121 -12.50 22.41 -0.75
C LYS A 121 -12.21 21.88 -2.16
N ARG A 122 -11.12 22.34 -2.79
CA ARG A 122 -10.67 21.83 -4.10
C ARG A 122 -10.30 20.34 -4.09
N LYS A 123 -9.78 19.81 -2.98
CA LYS A 123 -9.42 18.38 -2.84
C LYS A 123 -10.67 17.50 -2.80
N ILE A 124 -11.76 18.01 -2.22
CA ILE A 124 -13.08 17.34 -2.22
C ILE A 124 -13.59 17.18 -3.65
N ILE A 125 -13.52 18.25 -4.46
CA ILE A 125 -13.91 18.21 -5.88
C ILE A 125 -13.08 17.14 -6.62
N GLY A 126 -11.77 17.09 -6.36
CA GLY A 126 -10.89 16.04 -6.92
C GLY A 126 -11.34 14.63 -6.55
N PHE A 127 -11.69 14.38 -5.28
CA PHE A 127 -12.22 13.08 -4.85
C PHE A 127 -13.55 12.73 -5.53
N SER A 128 -14.42 13.70 -5.77
CA SER A 128 -15.67 13.48 -6.51
C SER A 128 -15.39 13.00 -7.95
N PHE A 129 -14.41 13.60 -8.64
CA PHE A 129 -14.03 13.14 -9.98
C PHE A 129 -13.41 11.73 -9.99
N VAL A 130 -12.56 11.42 -9.01
CA VAL A 130 -11.98 10.07 -8.87
C VAL A 130 -13.08 9.04 -8.62
N LEU A 131 -14.03 9.35 -7.72
CA LEU A 131 -15.16 8.48 -7.43
C LEU A 131 -16.03 8.25 -8.67
N LEU A 132 -16.33 9.30 -9.45
CA LEU A 132 -17.07 9.16 -10.71
C LEU A 132 -16.33 8.24 -11.69
N GLY A 133 -15.02 8.39 -11.84
CA GLY A 133 -14.21 7.50 -12.68
C GLY A 133 -14.29 6.04 -12.23
N ILE A 134 -14.20 5.77 -10.93
CA ILE A 134 -14.31 4.42 -10.36
C ILE A 134 -15.70 3.83 -10.63
N VAL A 135 -16.78 4.61 -10.45
CA VAL A 135 -18.15 4.15 -10.71
C VAL A 135 -18.29 3.73 -12.18
N ILE A 136 -17.77 4.53 -13.11
CA ILE A 136 -17.80 4.20 -14.54
C ILE A 136 -17.03 2.90 -14.82
N MET A 137 -15.82 2.75 -14.26
CA MET A 137 -15.01 1.52 -14.36
C MET A 137 -15.63 0.28 -13.68
N THR A 138 -16.63 0.47 -12.82
CA THR A 138 -17.31 -0.63 -12.14
C THR A 138 -18.51 -1.10 -12.94
N ILE A 139 -19.18 -0.18 -13.64
CA ILE A 139 -20.40 -0.45 -14.42
C ILE A 139 -20.06 -1.06 -15.80
N TYR A 140 -18.88 -0.77 -16.34
CA TYR A 140 -18.39 -1.22 -17.64
C TYR A 140 -17.09 -2.03 -17.50
#